data_AF-A0A5P8M9Q0-F1
#
_entry.id   AF-A0A5P8M9Q0-F1
#
_cell.length_a   1.000
_cell.length_b   1.000
_cell.length_c   1.000
_cell.angle_alpha   90.00
_cell.angle_beta   90.00
_cell.angle_gamma   90.00
#
_symmetry.space_group_name_H-M   'P 1'
#
loop_
_entity.id
_entity.type
_entity.pdbx_description
1 polymer ?
#
loop_
_entity_poly.entity_id
_entity_poly.type
_entity_poly.pdbx_seq_one_letter_code
_entity_poly.pdbx_strand_id
1 'polypeptide(L)'
;MTVTTDAIKNSLRLESGTQDDALITGYITAAQDYVRNAVDSTATTDQMEPYSQFDIAVAMLTEFWYQNRGEVDTASQEIPFSVISMIQQLRGLFKSNSINN
;
A
#
# COMPACT_ATOMS: atom_id res chain seq x y z
N MET A 1 0.33 -1.19 12.06
CA MET A 1 -0.19 -1.48 10.70
C MET A 1 -0.94 -2.81 10.68
N THR A 2 -2.03 -2.91 9.90
CA THR A 2 -2.84 -4.14 9.76
C THR A 2 -2.50 -4.98 8.52
N VAL A 3 -1.74 -4.43 7.56
CA VAL A 3 -1.32 -5.14 6.35
C VAL A 3 -0.23 -6.16 6.69
N THR A 4 -0.55 -7.44 6.47
CA THR A 4 0.34 -8.58 6.68
C THR A 4 0.32 -9.49 5.46
N THR A 5 1.33 -10.36 5.31
CA THR A 5 1.36 -11.37 4.25
C THR A 5 0.10 -12.24 4.26
N ASP A 6 -0.35 -12.67 5.44
CA ASP A 6 -1.56 -13.49 5.57
C ASP A 6 -2.84 -12.72 5.21
N ALA A 7 -2.94 -11.44 5.57
CA ALA A 7 -4.08 -10.61 5.17
C ALA A 7 -4.16 -10.46 3.64
N ILE A 8 -3.03 -10.22 2.97
CA ILE A 8 -2.95 -10.10 1.52
C ILE A 8 -3.25 -11.44 0.83
N LYS A 9 -2.66 -12.55 1.29
CA LYS A 9 -2.96 -13.88 0.76
C LYS A 9 -4.44 -14.21 0.87
N ASN A 10 -5.07 -13.89 2.01
CA ASN A 10 -6.50 -14.10 2.22
C ASN A 10 -7.36 -13.25 1.26
N SER A 11 -7.01 -11.96 1.08
CA SER A 11 -7.70 -11.06 0.14
C SER A 11 -7.63 -11.57 -1.31
N LEU A 12 -6.44 -12.02 -1.71
CA LEU A 12 -6.17 -12.56 -3.05
C LEU A 12 -6.65 -14.00 -3.25
N ARG A 13 -7.20 -14.64 -2.20
CA ARG A 13 -7.62 -16.05 -2.19
C ARG A 13 -6.49 -17.02 -2.60
N LEU A 14 -5.27 -16.73 -2.17
CA LEU A 14 -4.12 -17.59 -2.37
C LEU A 14 -4.18 -18.80 -1.43
N GLU A 15 -3.58 -19.91 -1.85
CA GLU A 15 -3.48 -21.10 -1.01
C GLU A 15 -2.75 -20.80 0.29
N SER A 16 -3.13 -21.52 1.33
CA SER A 16 -2.43 -21.44 2.62
C SER A 16 -1.02 -22.04 2.45
N GLY A 17 0.01 -21.21 2.66
CA GLY A 17 1.40 -21.61 2.50
C GLY A 17 2.35 -20.41 2.58
N THR A 18 3.65 -20.68 2.39
CA THR A 18 4.72 -19.67 2.51
C THR A 18 5.46 -19.40 1.19
N GLN A 19 5.01 -19.99 0.07
CA GLN A 19 5.72 -19.88 -1.20
C GLN A 19 5.79 -18.43 -1.70
N ASP A 20 4.71 -17.66 -1.48
CA ASP A 20 4.62 -16.27 -1.92
C ASP A 20 5.03 -15.26 -0.82
N ASP A 21 5.35 -15.70 0.40
CA ASP A 21 5.54 -14.80 1.55
C ASP A 21 6.67 -13.79 1.31
N ALA A 22 7.80 -14.24 0.76
CA ALA A 22 8.93 -13.38 0.50
C ALA A 22 8.59 -12.30 -0.55
N LEU A 23 7.87 -12.69 -1.61
CA LEU A 23 7.45 -11.79 -2.66
C LEU A 23 6.41 -10.78 -2.16
N ILE A 24 5.38 -11.25 -1.46
CA ILE A 24 4.33 -10.41 -0.88
C ILE A 24 4.92 -9.46 0.16
N THR A 25 5.85 -9.91 1.00
CA THR A 25 6.56 -9.03 1.95
C THR A 25 7.29 -7.91 1.22
N GLY A 26 8.01 -8.23 0.13
CA GLY A 26 8.68 -7.23 -0.69
C GLY A 26 7.72 -6.18 -1.26
N TYR A 27 6.55 -6.61 -1.76
CA TYR A 27 5.53 -5.68 -2.24
C TYR A 27 4.90 -4.83 -1.12
N ILE A 28 4.65 -5.40 0.06
CA ILE A 28 4.15 -4.63 1.21
C ILE A 28 5.16 -3.52 1.56
N THR A 29 6.45 -3.85 1.68
CA THR A 29 7.49 -2.85 1.98
C THR A 29 7.57 -1.77 0.91
N ALA A 30 7.61 -2.14 -0.37
CA ALA A 30 7.63 -1.18 -1.46
C ALA A 30 6.36 -0.29 -1.49
N ALA A 31 5.20 -0.86 -1.16
CA ALA A 31 3.93 -0.14 -1.15
C ALA A 31 3.84 0.85 0.01
N GLN A 32 4.34 0.48 1.20
CA GLN A 32 4.50 1.40 2.33
C GLN A 32 5.36 2.59 1.95
N ASP A 33 6.54 2.33 1.38
CA ASP A 33 7.47 3.38 0.95
C ASP A 33 6.83 4.28 -0.10
N TYR A 34 6.13 3.71 -1.08
CA TYR A 34 5.45 4.45 -2.12
C TYR A 34 4.37 5.38 -1.55
N VAL A 35 3.45 4.83 -0.76
CA VAL A 35 2.33 5.60 -0.17
C VAL A 35 2.88 6.68 0.75
N ARG A 36 3.86 6.34 1.61
CA ARG A 36 4.50 7.30 2.52
C ARG A 36 5.14 8.45 1.75
N ASN A 37 6.01 8.14 0.79
CA ASN A 37 6.73 9.15 0.01
C ASN A 37 5.77 10.01 -0.83
N ALA A 38 4.65 9.44 -1.31
CA ALA A 38 3.63 10.19 -2.01
C ALA A 38 2.85 11.13 -1.10
N VAL A 39 2.67 10.80 0.18
CA VAL A 39 2.01 11.67 1.16
C VAL A 39 2.96 12.75 1.65
N ASP A 40 4.10 12.34 2.20
CA ASP A 40 5.17 13.17 2.73
C ASP A 40 6.47 12.34 2.84
N SER A 41 7.50 12.72 2.10
CA SER A 41 8.79 11.99 2.06
C SER A 41 9.65 12.15 3.32
N THR A 42 9.28 13.06 4.23
CA THR A 42 10.00 13.29 5.49
C THR A 42 9.35 12.57 6.68
N ALA A 43 8.11 12.10 6.51
CA ALA A 43 7.39 11.36 7.52
C ALA A 43 7.91 9.92 7.64
N THR A 44 7.70 9.33 8.81
CA THR A 44 7.94 7.92 9.11
C THR A 44 6.68 7.09 8.87
N THR A 45 6.84 5.78 8.67
CA THR A 45 5.69 4.86 8.54
C THR A 45 4.82 4.88 9.80
N ASP A 46 5.43 4.91 11.00
CA ASP A 46 4.73 4.97 12.29
C ASP A 46 3.78 6.17 12.42
N GLN A 47 4.12 7.31 11.80
CA GLN A 47 3.25 8.48 11.77
C GLN A 47 2.03 8.30 10.86
N MET A 48 2.08 7.38 9.90
CA MET A 48 0.98 7.12 8.95
C MET A 48 0.13 5.90 9.33
N GLU A 49 0.67 4.95 10.11
CA GLU A 49 -0.08 3.76 10.57
C GLU A 49 -1.43 4.06 11.24
N PRO A 50 -1.63 5.17 11.99
CA PRO A 50 -2.93 5.47 12.59
C PRO A 50 -4.05 5.76 11.58
N TYR A 51 -3.71 6.07 10.33
CA TYR A 51 -4.68 6.38 9.29
C TYR A 51 -5.07 5.12 8.53
N SER A 52 -6.35 4.74 8.56
CA SER A 52 -6.85 3.59 7.81
C SER A 52 -6.60 3.72 6.30
N GLN A 53 -6.53 4.95 5.78
CA GLN A 53 -6.20 5.22 4.38
C GLN A 53 -4.80 4.72 4.00
N PHE A 54 -3.84 4.76 4.94
CA PHE A 54 -2.50 4.24 4.71
C PHE A 54 -2.55 2.72 4.50
N ASP A 55 -3.13 2.00 5.45
CA ASP A 55 -3.27 0.54 5.39
C ASP A 55 -4.04 0.09 4.13
N ILE A 56 -5.15 0.76 3.80
CA ILE A 56 -5.94 0.43 2.60
C ILE A 56 -5.16 0.70 1.32
N ALA A 57 -4.46 1.84 1.21
CA ALA A 57 -3.67 2.16 0.02
C ALA A 57 -2.52 1.16 -0.17
N VAL A 58 -1.83 0.79 0.92
CA VAL A 58 -0.75 -0.21 0.90
C VAL A 58 -1.29 -1.58 0.46
N ALA A 59 -2.43 -2.02 1.00
CA ALA A 59 -3.03 -3.30 0.63
C ALA A 59 -3.41 -3.33 -0.85
N MET A 60 -4.14 -2.31 -1.32
CA MET A 60 -4.57 -2.22 -2.72
C MET A 60 -3.39 -2.19 -3.70
N LEU A 61 -2.33 -1.46 -3.36
CA LEU A 61 -1.13 -1.37 -4.20
C LEU A 61 -0.35 -2.69 -4.22
N THR A 62 -0.23 -3.36 -3.06
CA THR A 62 0.39 -4.68 -2.94
C THR A 62 -0.35 -5.71 -3.78
N GLU A 63 -1.68 -5.78 -3.66
CA GLU A 63 -2.53 -6.68 -4.43
C GLU A 63 -2.40 -6.42 -5.93
N PHE A 64 -2.43 -5.15 -6.33
CA PHE A 64 -2.27 -4.74 -7.72
C PHE A 64 -0.93 -5.20 -8.30
N TRP A 65 0.19 -4.90 -7.66
CA TRP A 65 1.50 -5.32 -8.15
C TRP A 65 1.66 -6.84 -8.17
N TYR A 66 1.13 -7.53 -7.16
CA TYR A 66 1.17 -8.99 -7.14
C TYR A 66 0.39 -9.60 -8.32
N GLN A 67 -0.84 -9.14 -8.56
CA GLN A 67 -1.69 -9.64 -9.64
C GLN A 67 -1.07 -9.37 -11.02
N ASN A 68 -0.40 -8.23 -11.20
CA ASN A 68 0.14 -7.77 -12.48
C ASN A 68 1.64 -8.08 -12.67
N ARG A 69 2.26 -8.87 -11.79
CA ARG A 69 3.72 -9.11 -11.75
C ARG A 69 4.36 -9.67 -13.02
N GLY A 70 3.58 -10.28 -13.91
CA GLY A 70 4.03 -10.87 -15.17
C GLY A 70 3.58 -10.11 -16.41
N GLU A 71 2.89 -8.97 -16.25
CA GLU A 71 2.35 -8.22 -17.37
C GLU A 71 3.37 -7.24 -17.96
N VAL A 72 3.27 -7.03 -19.28
CA VAL A 72 4.20 -6.21 -20.07
C VAL A 72 3.50 -5.01 -20.73
N ASP A 73 2.19 -4.87 -20.54
CA ASP A 73 1.44 -3.73 -21.06
C ASP A 73 1.53 -2.54 -20.10
N THR A 74 1.51 -1.34 -20.67
CA THR A 74 1.49 -0.06 -19.97
C THR A 74 0.29 0.09 -19.03
N ALA A 75 -0.88 -0.41 -19.42
CA ALA A 75 -2.11 -0.31 -18.62
C ALA A 75 -2.02 -1.08 -17.28
N SER A 76 -1.28 -2.19 -17.22
CA SER A 76 -1.06 -2.96 -16.00
C SER A 76 0.11 -2.47 -15.15
N GLN A 77 0.80 -1.42 -15.61
CA GLN A 77 1.84 -0.72 -14.84
C GLN A 77 1.34 0.61 -14.24
N GLU A 78 0.20 1.13 -14.71
CA GLU A 78 -0.39 2.35 -14.16
C GLU A 78 -1.03 2.08 -12.78
N ILE A 79 -0.69 2.92 -11.80
CA ILE A 79 -1.26 2.80 -10.47
C ILE A 79 -2.77 3.05 -10.52
N PRO A 80 -3.60 2.18 -9.92
CA PRO A 80 -5.05 2.35 -9.96
C PRO A 80 -5.51 3.70 -9.40
N PHE A 81 -6.48 4.33 -10.06
CA PHE A 81 -7.03 5.62 -9.63
C PHE A 81 -7.57 5.59 -8.19
N SER A 82 -8.07 4.44 -7.75
CA SER A 82 -8.56 4.22 -6.40
C SER A 82 -7.43 4.31 -5.35
N VAL A 83 -6.24 3.80 -5.64
CA VAL A 83 -5.04 3.95 -4.81
C VAL A 83 -4.63 5.42 -4.73
N ILE A 84 -4.58 6.10 -5.88
CA ILE A 84 -4.25 7.53 -5.97
C ILE A 84 -5.22 8.36 -5.12
N SER A 85 -6.53 8.08 -5.22
CA SER A 85 -7.57 8.77 -4.45
C SER A 85 -7.39 8.57 -2.94
N MET A 86 -7.01 7.37 -2.51
CA MET A 86 -6.73 7.08 -1.10
C MET A 86 -5.50 7.84 -0.59
N ILE A 87 -4.43 7.90 -1.39
CA ILE A 87 -3.23 8.70 -1.10
C ILE A 87 -3.58 10.18 -0.95
N GLN A 88 -4.45 10.73 -1.81
CA GLN A 88 -4.85 12.14 -1.70
C GLN A 88 -5.68 12.44 -0.44
N GLN A 89 -6.61 11.55 -0.06
CA GLN A 89 -7.31 11.70 1.22
C GLN A 89 -6.34 11.65 2.41
N LEU A 90 -5.42 10.69 2.40
CA LEU A 90 -4.39 10.56 3.44
C LEU A 90 -3.54 11.83 3.53
N ARG A 91 -3.11 12.39 2.40
CA ARG A 91 -2.33 13.64 2.35
C ARG A 91 -3.07 14.81 3.00
N GLY A 92 -4.38 14.93 2.76
CA GLY A 92 -5.20 15.97 3.40
C GLY A 92 -5.30 15.79 4.92
N LEU A 93 -5.57 14.55 5.37
CA LEU A 93 -5.70 14.23 6.79
C LEU A 93 -4.37 14.40 7.54
N PHE A 94 -3.27 13.92 6.97
CA PHE A 94 -1.94 13.98 7.55
C PHE A 94 -1.48 15.42 7.73
N LYS A 95 -1.62 16.25 6.68
CA LYS A 95 -1.29 17.68 6.72
C LYS A 95 -2.13 18.44 7.76
N SER A 96 -3.43 18.16 7.83
CA SER A 96 -4.32 18.80 8.81
C SER A 96 -3.87 18.52 10.25
N ASN A 97 -3.51 17.27 10.56
CA ASN A 97 -3.03 16.90 11.90
C ASN A 97 -1.65 17.46 12.23
N SER A 98 -0.77 17.60 11.23
CA SER A 98 0.57 18.21 11.39
C SER A 98 0.50 19.71 11.73
N ILE A 99 -0.54 20.42 11.27
CA ILE A 99 -0.73 21.86 11.57
C ILE A 99 -1.31 22.10 12.97
N ASN A 100 -1.99 21.10 13.54
CA ASN A 100 -2.72 21.24 14.81
C ASN A 100 -1.92 20.76 16.04
N ASN A 101 -0.66 20.33 15.86
CA ASN A 101 0.29 19.98 16.91
C ASN A 101 1.53 20.88 16.83
#